data_AF-A0A3S1U3W2-F1
#
_entry.id   AF-A0A3S1U3W2-F1
#
_cell.length_a   1.000
_cell.length_b   1.000
_cell.length_c   1.000
_cell.angle_alpha   90.00
_cell.angle_beta   90.00
_cell.angle_gamma   90.00
#
_symmetry.space_group_name_H-M   'P 1'
#
loop_
_entity.id
_entity.type
_entity.pdbx_description
1 polymer ?
#
loop_
_entity_poly.entity_id
_entity_poly.type
_entity_poly.pdbx_seq_one_letter_code
_entity_poly.pdbx_strand_id
1 'polypeptide(L)'
;SGVYRPTAGSVLIDGKPVTLVNPVAARAAGVAMIHQELQQVPRLSVAQNMFLGHPLTRGAIFVARREQERRAAEALAAIDPSIDPAAPLGTLKVAQRQIVEIARALLDRARIVAMDEPTSSLTPSEFERLAQVITGLARDGVAVVYVSHKLDEVFGICRRATIMRDGVVVDSVDLNDLSEKAVVAMMVGRELAQEQHNSHATNKVMLSARGLSSATKVRNVSFDLHRGEVLGIAGLVGSGRTELLRLLAGADRATAGTIAIDGKAARFFS
;
A
#
# COMPACT_ATOMS: atom_id res chain seq x y z
N SER A 1 16.52 -2.65 -8.01
CA SER A 1 16.73 -1.22 -7.67
C SER A 1 18.17 -0.74 -7.89
N GLY A 2 19.21 -1.58 -7.79
CA GLY A 2 20.61 -1.13 -7.90
C GLY A 2 21.13 -0.38 -6.67
N VAL A 3 20.37 -0.40 -5.58
CA VAL A 3 20.73 0.22 -4.29
C VAL A 3 21.71 -0.66 -3.51
N TYR A 4 21.52 -1.98 -3.56
CA TYR A 4 22.39 -2.95 -2.92
C TYR A 4 23.21 -3.70 -3.96
N ARG A 5 24.48 -4.00 -3.63
CA ARG A 5 25.35 -4.83 -4.46
C ARG A 5 25.23 -6.29 -4.00
N PRO A 6 24.98 -7.24 -4.90
CA PRO A 6 25.01 -8.66 -4.56
C PRO A 6 26.44 -9.06 -4.17
N THR A 7 26.57 -9.84 -3.10
CA THR A 7 27.87 -10.41 -2.67
C THR A 7 28.32 -11.56 -3.58
N ALA A 8 27.37 -12.28 -4.18
CA ALA A 8 27.60 -13.38 -5.12
C ALA A 8 26.42 -13.51 -6.10
N GLY A 9 26.62 -14.26 -7.18
CA GLY A 9 25.61 -14.51 -8.22
C GLY A 9 25.60 -13.47 -9.35
N SER A 10 24.66 -13.63 -10.27
CA SER A 10 24.53 -12.76 -11.45
C SER A 10 23.06 -12.45 -11.72
N VAL A 11 22.79 -11.23 -12.16
CA VAL A 11 21.46 -10.81 -12.64
C VAL A 11 21.51 -10.72 -14.16
N LEU A 12 20.53 -11.32 -14.82
CA LEU A 12 20.38 -11.27 -16.27
C LEU A 12 19.07 -10.56 -16.62
N ILE A 13 19.12 -9.67 -17.60
CA ILE A 13 17.93 -9.03 -18.21
C ILE A 13 17.99 -9.34 -19.70
N ASP A 14 16.90 -9.89 -20.25
CA ASP A 14 16.84 -10.34 -21.65
C ASP A 14 17.99 -11.31 -22.01
N GLY A 15 18.37 -12.17 -21.06
CA GLY A 15 19.49 -13.11 -21.20
C GLY A 15 20.88 -12.48 -21.14
N LYS A 16 21.00 -11.17 -20.92
CA LYS A 16 22.28 -10.45 -20.83
C LYS A 16 22.64 -10.16 -19.37
N PRO A 17 23.86 -10.50 -18.91
CA PRO A 17 24.32 -10.10 -17.59
C PRO A 17 24.28 -8.59 -17.43
N VAL A 18 23.75 -8.11 -16.30
CA VAL A 18 23.70 -6.69 -15.96
C VAL A 18 24.32 -6.43 -14.60
N THR A 19 25.09 -5.35 -14.50
CA THR A 19 25.65 -4.87 -13.24
C THR A 19 24.90 -3.62 -12.81
N LEU A 20 23.98 -3.78 -11.87
CA LEU A 20 23.15 -2.68 -11.38
C LEU A 20 23.86 -1.98 -10.22
N VAL A 21 24.81 -1.10 -10.54
CA VAL A 21 25.66 -0.41 -9.55
C VAL A 21 24.99 0.77 -8.84
N ASN A 22 23.91 1.31 -9.41
CA ASN A 22 23.12 2.42 -8.87
C ASN A 22 21.73 2.46 -9.54
N PRO A 23 20.78 3.26 -9.01
CA PRO A 23 19.43 3.40 -9.59
C PRO A 23 19.40 3.89 -11.04
N VAL A 24 20.35 4.74 -11.45
CA VAL A 24 20.44 5.25 -12.83
C VAL A 24 20.77 4.12 -13.81
N ALA A 25 21.69 3.23 -13.44
CA ALA A 25 22.04 2.05 -14.22
C ALA A 25 20.86 1.07 -14.31
N ALA A 26 20.07 0.91 -13.24
CA ALA A 26 18.85 0.10 -13.27
C ALA A 26 17.81 0.67 -14.23
N ARG A 27 17.57 1.99 -14.19
CA ARG A 27 16.67 2.66 -15.14
C ARG A 27 17.13 2.51 -16.58
N ALA A 28 18.43 2.71 -16.85
CA ALA A 28 19.01 2.52 -18.18
C ALA A 28 18.88 1.07 -18.69
N ALA A 29 18.88 0.09 -17.78
CA ALA A 29 18.61 -1.32 -18.10
C ALA A 29 17.13 -1.62 -18.35
N GLY A 30 16.23 -0.65 -18.14
CA GLY A 30 14.78 -0.79 -18.29
C GLY A 30 14.08 -1.29 -17.02
N VAL A 31 14.71 -1.15 -15.84
CA VAL A 31 14.13 -1.52 -14.54
C VAL A 31 13.65 -0.28 -13.80
N ALA A 32 12.35 -0.21 -13.52
CA ALA A 32 11.76 0.78 -12.64
C ALA A 32 11.37 0.16 -11.30
N MET A 33 11.50 0.95 -10.24
CA MET A 33 11.10 0.59 -8.88
C MET A 33 10.04 1.58 -8.40
N ILE A 34 8.95 1.06 -7.87
CA ILE A 34 7.90 1.82 -7.19
C ILE A 34 7.94 1.40 -5.72
N HIS A 35 8.32 2.34 -4.86
CA HIS A 35 8.50 2.11 -3.43
C HIS A 35 7.17 2.24 -2.67
N GLN A 36 7.08 1.60 -1.51
CA GLN A 36 5.94 1.69 -0.61
C GLN A 36 5.66 3.15 -0.19
N GLU A 37 6.71 3.88 0.19
CA GLU A 37 6.63 5.31 0.45
C GLU A 37 6.93 6.12 -0.82
N LEU A 38 5.91 6.82 -1.31
CA LEU A 38 6.02 7.64 -2.49
C LEU A 38 6.86 8.91 -2.21
N GLN A 39 8.04 9.00 -2.82
CA GLN A 39 8.91 10.17 -2.75
C GLN A 39 8.44 11.27 -3.71
N GLN A 40 7.27 11.80 -3.43
CA GLN A 40 6.56 12.77 -4.25
C GLN A 40 6.61 14.17 -3.65
N VAL A 41 6.54 15.20 -4.50
CA VAL A 41 6.48 16.61 -4.08
C VAL A 41 5.06 17.12 -4.29
N PRO A 42 4.22 17.21 -3.22
CA PRO A 42 2.78 17.47 -3.38
C PRO A 42 2.43 18.81 -4.02
N ARG A 43 3.32 19.80 -3.89
CA ARG A 43 3.12 21.15 -4.45
C ARG A 43 3.48 21.26 -5.94
N LEU A 44 4.25 20.31 -6.46
CA LEU A 44 4.56 20.26 -7.89
C LEU A 44 3.39 19.61 -8.64
N SER A 45 3.26 19.96 -9.93
CA SER A 45 2.25 19.32 -10.76
C SER A 45 2.54 17.83 -10.96
N VAL A 46 1.52 17.09 -11.42
CA VAL A 46 1.68 15.69 -11.84
C VAL A 46 2.82 15.56 -12.85
N ALA A 47 2.82 16.36 -13.92
CA ALA A 47 3.88 16.34 -14.93
C ALA A 47 5.26 16.63 -14.31
N GLN A 48 5.38 17.62 -13.43
CA GLN A 48 6.65 17.93 -12.78
C GLN A 48 7.18 16.79 -11.91
N ASN A 49 6.29 16.07 -11.21
CA ASN A 49 6.68 14.86 -10.44
C ASN A 49 7.11 13.72 -11.37
N MET A 50 6.43 13.53 -12.51
CA MET A 50 6.79 12.50 -13.49
C MET A 50 8.16 12.76 -14.12
N PHE A 51 8.56 14.02 -14.32
CA PHE A 51 9.86 14.38 -14.89
C PHE A 51 10.93 14.73 -13.84
N LEU A 52 10.66 14.54 -12.54
CA LEU A 52 11.58 14.91 -11.47
C LEU A 52 12.92 14.13 -11.57
N GLY A 53 14.04 14.86 -11.48
CA GLY A 53 15.40 14.30 -11.62
C GLY A 53 15.90 14.16 -13.07
N HIS A 54 15.03 14.34 -14.06
CA HIS A 54 15.34 14.27 -15.50
C HIS A 54 14.37 15.16 -16.30
N PRO A 55 14.37 16.49 -16.06
CA PRO A 55 13.42 17.38 -16.72
C PRO A 55 13.71 17.46 -18.22
N LEU A 56 12.65 17.48 -19.03
CA LEU A 56 12.78 17.92 -20.41
C LEU A 56 13.09 19.41 -20.43
N THR A 57 14.13 19.80 -21.17
CA THR A 57 14.56 21.19 -21.31
C THR A 57 14.43 21.69 -22.74
N ARG A 58 14.14 22.97 -22.89
CA ARG A 58 14.22 23.72 -24.15
C ARG A 58 15.57 24.45 -24.15
N GLY A 59 16.53 23.92 -24.90
CA GLY A 59 17.93 24.27 -24.73
C GLY A 59 18.51 23.66 -23.44
N ALA A 60 19.61 24.21 -22.93
CA ALA A 60 20.27 23.69 -21.72
C ALA A 60 19.73 24.29 -20.40
N ILE A 61 18.90 25.33 -20.45
CA ILE A 61 18.61 26.17 -19.27
C ILE A 61 17.11 26.17 -18.89
N PHE A 62 16.19 26.15 -19.86
CA PHE A 62 14.76 26.31 -19.57
C PHE A 62 14.03 24.98 -19.54
N VAL A 63 13.15 24.78 -18.57
CA VAL A 63 12.27 23.60 -18.52
C VAL A 63 11.20 23.69 -19.63
N ALA A 64 11.08 22.65 -20.44
CA ALA A 64 10.08 22.55 -21.50
C ALA A 64 8.70 22.13 -20.95
N ARG A 65 8.09 22.99 -20.11
CA ARG A 65 6.87 22.66 -19.34
C ARG A 65 5.74 22.10 -20.20
N ARG A 66 5.39 22.75 -21.31
CA ARG A 66 4.31 22.31 -22.21
C ARG A 66 4.57 20.92 -22.78
N GLU A 67 5.83 20.61 -23.09
CA GLU A 67 6.20 19.30 -23.62
C GLU A 67 6.13 18.22 -22.54
N GLN A 68 6.52 18.54 -21.29
CA GLN A 68 6.33 17.63 -20.16
C GLN A 68 4.85 17.34 -19.91
N GLU A 69 4.00 18.37 -19.88
CA GLU A 69 2.55 18.21 -19.72
C GLU A 69 1.95 17.35 -20.85
N ARG A 70 2.36 17.58 -22.11
CA ARG A 70 1.92 16.77 -23.26
C ARG A 70 2.32 15.30 -23.12
N ARG A 71 3.59 15.00 -22.82
CA ARG A 71 4.07 13.62 -22.67
C ARG A 71 3.48 12.92 -21.44
N ALA A 72 3.29 13.66 -20.35
CA ALA A 72 2.60 13.14 -19.18
C ALA A 72 1.15 12.78 -19.51
N ALA A 73 0.43 13.62 -20.25
CA ALA A 73 -0.91 13.32 -20.73
C ALA A 73 -0.95 12.04 -21.58
N GLU A 74 0.00 11.86 -22.49
CA GLU A 74 0.10 10.67 -23.34
C GLU A 74 0.35 9.39 -22.52
N ALA A 75 1.26 9.44 -21.54
CA ALA A 75 1.52 8.31 -20.67
C ALA A 75 0.32 7.98 -19.75
N LEU A 76 -0.39 9.00 -19.27
CA LEU A 76 -1.56 8.83 -18.40
C LEU A 76 -2.80 8.37 -19.19
N ALA A 77 -2.94 8.73 -20.46
CA ALA A 77 -4.10 8.39 -21.27
C ALA A 77 -4.35 6.88 -21.36
N ALA A 78 -3.28 6.08 -21.37
CA ALA A 78 -3.36 4.63 -21.41
C ALA A 78 -3.74 3.99 -20.07
N ILE A 79 -3.65 4.73 -18.96
CA ILE A 79 -3.74 4.19 -17.60
C ILE A 79 -4.90 4.79 -16.82
N ASP A 80 -4.93 6.13 -16.71
CA ASP A 80 -6.02 6.88 -16.11
C ASP A 80 -6.10 8.28 -16.76
N PRO A 81 -6.92 8.45 -17.81
CA PRO A 81 -7.07 9.73 -18.51
C PRO A 81 -7.74 10.81 -17.67
N SER A 82 -8.26 10.50 -16.48
CA SER A 82 -8.88 11.49 -15.59
C SER A 82 -7.86 12.34 -14.81
N ILE A 83 -6.58 11.95 -14.81
CA ILE A 83 -5.53 12.67 -14.09
C ILE A 83 -5.04 13.84 -14.93
N ASP A 84 -5.23 15.07 -14.43
CA ASP A 84 -4.73 16.29 -15.06
C ASP A 84 -3.21 16.45 -14.82
N PRO A 85 -2.37 16.44 -15.88
CA PRO A 85 -0.92 16.63 -15.76
C PRO A 85 -0.50 17.98 -15.17
N ALA A 86 -1.35 19.01 -15.28
CA ALA A 86 -1.07 20.36 -14.79
C ALA A 86 -1.50 20.57 -13.34
N ALA A 87 -2.36 19.70 -12.78
CA ALA A 87 -2.84 19.81 -11.42
C ALA A 87 -1.72 19.52 -10.39
N PRO A 88 -1.72 20.17 -9.21
CA PRO A 88 -0.81 19.83 -8.12
C PRO A 88 -1.03 18.38 -7.67
N LEU A 89 0.03 17.60 -7.57
CA LEU A 89 -0.05 16.18 -7.25
C LEU A 89 -0.73 15.91 -5.89
N GLY A 90 -0.58 16.84 -4.93
CA GLY A 90 -1.20 16.76 -3.60
C GLY A 90 -2.73 16.76 -3.60
N THR A 91 -3.39 17.14 -4.70
CA THR A 91 -4.86 17.08 -4.81
C THR A 91 -5.38 15.69 -5.20
N LEU A 92 -4.50 14.80 -5.67
CA LEU A 92 -4.87 13.46 -6.10
C LEU A 92 -5.11 12.51 -4.93
N LYS A 93 -6.01 11.54 -5.15
CA LYS A 93 -6.18 10.40 -4.24
C LYS A 93 -4.90 9.56 -4.21
N VAL A 94 -4.72 8.78 -3.14
CA VAL A 94 -3.56 7.89 -2.98
C VAL A 94 -3.41 6.94 -4.17
N ALA A 95 -4.50 6.31 -4.60
CA ALA A 95 -4.51 5.41 -5.77
C ALA A 95 -4.06 6.11 -7.06
N GLN A 96 -4.51 7.34 -7.31
CA GLN A 96 -4.10 8.11 -8.47
C GLN A 96 -2.62 8.49 -8.40
N ARG A 97 -2.08 8.76 -7.20
CA ARG A 97 -0.64 8.98 -7.01
C ARG A 97 0.19 7.74 -7.34
N GLN A 98 -0.33 6.53 -7.05
CA GLN A 98 0.29 5.27 -7.46
C GLN A 98 0.31 5.13 -8.98
N ILE A 99 -0.81 5.47 -9.63
CA ILE A 99 -0.92 5.47 -11.09
C ILE A 99 0.10 6.43 -11.73
N VAL A 100 0.32 7.61 -11.13
CA VAL A 100 1.34 8.56 -11.61
C VAL A 100 2.75 7.96 -11.56
N GLU A 101 3.09 7.18 -10.52
CA GLU A 101 4.39 6.51 -10.45
C GLU A 101 4.55 5.41 -11.51
N ILE A 102 3.46 4.68 -11.78
CA ILE A 102 3.44 3.69 -12.87
C ILE A 102 3.62 4.41 -14.21
N ALA A 103 2.86 5.47 -14.47
CA ALA A 103 2.98 6.25 -15.70
C ALA A 103 4.40 6.83 -15.87
N ARG A 104 5.02 7.29 -14.77
CA ARG A 104 6.43 7.72 -14.75
C ARG A 104 7.37 6.58 -15.15
N ALA A 105 7.20 5.39 -14.60
CA ALA A 105 8.01 4.23 -14.96
C ALA A 105 7.93 3.89 -16.46
N LEU A 106 6.75 4.04 -17.06
CA LEU A 106 6.55 3.79 -18.49
C LEU A 106 7.14 4.87 -19.39
N LEU A 107 7.14 6.14 -18.97
CA LEU A 107 7.85 7.21 -19.69
C LEU A 107 9.35 6.89 -19.84
N ASP A 108 9.93 6.25 -18.83
CA ASP A 108 11.31 5.78 -18.82
C ASP A 108 11.52 4.49 -19.64
N ARG A 109 10.50 4.03 -20.38
CA ARG A 109 10.50 2.80 -21.18
C ARG A 109 10.89 1.56 -20.37
N ALA A 110 10.41 1.49 -19.13
CA ALA A 110 10.64 0.32 -18.28
C ALA A 110 10.07 -0.94 -18.93
N ARG A 111 10.90 -2.00 -19.01
CA ARG A 111 10.50 -3.36 -19.38
C ARG A 111 10.22 -4.22 -18.14
N ILE A 112 10.76 -3.81 -16.99
CA ILE A 112 10.57 -4.47 -15.71
C ILE A 112 10.13 -3.40 -14.70
N VAL A 113 8.97 -3.61 -14.06
CA VAL A 113 8.46 -2.74 -13.00
C VAL A 113 8.38 -3.55 -11.71
N ALA A 114 9.17 -3.18 -10.71
CA ALA A 114 9.11 -3.77 -9.38
C ALA A 114 8.32 -2.85 -8.44
N MET A 115 7.29 -3.39 -7.79
CA MET A 115 6.39 -2.65 -6.90
C MET A 115 6.48 -3.23 -5.50
N ASP A 116 6.75 -2.37 -4.52
CA ASP A 116 6.93 -2.73 -3.11
C ASP A 116 5.72 -2.31 -2.28
N GLU A 117 4.90 -3.28 -1.87
CA GLU A 117 3.66 -3.09 -1.11
C GLU A 117 2.78 -1.91 -1.59
N PRO A 118 2.42 -1.85 -2.89
CA PRO A 118 1.84 -0.65 -3.50
C PRO A 118 0.40 -0.33 -3.06
N THR A 119 -0.20 -1.18 -2.21
CA THR A 119 -1.62 -1.16 -1.82
C THR A 119 -1.85 -0.96 -0.34
N SER A 120 -0.78 -0.81 0.46
CA SER A 120 -0.86 -0.73 1.92
C SER A 120 -1.89 0.32 2.42
N SER A 121 -2.07 1.40 1.67
CA SER A 121 -3.00 2.50 1.97
C SER A 121 -4.24 2.60 1.07
N LEU A 122 -4.53 1.59 0.24
CA LEU A 122 -5.63 1.61 -0.73
C LEU A 122 -6.89 0.91 -0.22
N THR A 123 -8.06 1.37 -0.65
CA THR A 123 -9.33 0.64 -0.48
C THR A 123 -9.42 -0.53 -1.48
N PRO A 124 -10.33 -1.52 -1.27
CA PRO A 124 -10.52 -2.61 -2.23
C PRO A 124 -10.87 -2.13 -3.65
N SER A 125 -11.72 -1.12 -3.79
CA SER A 125 -12.08 -0.57 -5.11
C SER A 125 -10.94 0.20 -5.77
N GLU A 126 -10.07 0.83 -4.98
CA GLU A 126 -8.85 1.47 -5.48
C GLU A 126 -7.82 0.42 -5.93
N PHE A 127 -7.72 -0.69 -5.20
CA PHE A 127 -6.91 -1.83 -5.58
C PHE A 127 -7.37 -2.44 -6.91
N GLU A 128 -8.67 -2.66 -7.11
CA GLU A 128 -9.20 -3.21 -8.38
C GLU A 128 -8.77 -2.39 -9.60
N ARG A 129 -8.79 -1.05 -9.49
CA ARG A 129 -8.30 -0.18 -10.56
C ARG A 129 -6.80 -0.38 -10.80
N LEU A 130 -6.00 -0.44 -9.74
CA LEU A 130 -4.56 -0.70 -9.84
C LEU A 130 -4.27 -2.07 -10.47
N ALA A 131 -5.03 -3.10 -10.09
CA ALA A 131 -4.93 -4.46 -10.61
C ALA A 131 -5.18 -4.51 -12.13
N GLN A 132 -6.18 -3.75 -12.61
CA GLN A 132 -6.45 -3.64 -14.05
C GLN A 132 -5.28 -3.02 -14.81
N VAL A 133 -4.67 -1.96 -14.26
CA VAL A 133 -3.48 -1.34 -14.82
C VAL A 133 -2.32 -2.33 -14.88
N ILE A 134 -2.00 -2.99 -13.76
CA ILE A 134 -0.90 -3.97 -13.70
C ILE A 134 -1.10 -5.09 -14.71
N THR A 135 -2.32 -5.61 -14.82
CA THR A 135 -2.67 -6.65 -15.79
C THR A 135 -2.51 -6.17 -17.22
N GLY A 136 -2.88 -4.93 -17.52
CA GLY A 136 -2.64 -4.30 -18.83
C GLY A 136 -1.16 -4.25 -19.18
N LEU A 137 -0.32 -3.77 -18.26
CA LEU A 137 1.14 -3.72 -18.47
C LEU A 137 1.75 -5.09 -18.73
N ALA A 138 1.31 -6.10 -17.97
CA ALA A 138 1.76 -7.47 -18.18
C ALA A 138 1.39 -8.00 -19.58
N ARG A 139 0.18 -7.67 -20.07
CA ARG A 139 -0.27 -8.02 -21.43
C ARG A 139 0.55 -7.31 -22.51
N ASP A 140 1.00 -6.09 -22.24
CA ASP A 140 1.84 -5.30 -23.15
C ASP A 140 3.33 -5.70 -23.10
N GLY A 141 3.67 -6.79 -22.38
CA GLY A 141 5.01 -7.36 -22.35
C GLY A 141 5.94 -6.76 -21.29
N VAL A 142 5.41 -5.96 -20.36
CA VAL A 142 6.16 -5.47 -19.20
C VAL A 142 6.17 -6.54 -18.11
N ALA A 143 7.35 -6.96 -17.66
CA ALA A 143 7.47 -7.84 -16.51
C ALA A 143 7.18 -7.07 -15.21
N VAL A 144 6.21 -7.54 -14.42
CA VAL A 144 5.87 -6.91 -13.14
C VAL A 144 6.31 -7.83 -11.99
N VAL A 145 7.12 -7.28 -11.09
CA VAL A 145 7.47 -7.92 -9.81
C VAL A 145 6.65 -7.23 -8.73
N TYR A 146 5.75 -7.97 -8.09
CA TYR A 146 4.84 -7.45 -7.09
C TYR A 146 5.18 -8.04 -5.73
N VAL A 147 5.55 -7.19 -4.77
CA VAL A 147 5.85 -7.59 -3.40
C VAL A 147 4.65 -7.24 -2.52
N SER A 148 4.08 -8.25 -1.86
CA SER A 148 2.95 -8.07 -0.95
C SER A 148 2.83 -9.25 0.02
N HIS A 149 2.30 -8.98 1.20
CA HIS A 149 1.86 -9.96 2.19
C HIS A 149 0.33 -10.17 2.18
N LYS A 150 -0.41 -9.44 1.34
CA LYS A 150 -1.86 -9.56 1.17
C LYS A 150 -2.16 -10.56 0.05
N LEU A 151 -2.61 -11.74 0.43
CA LEU A 151 -2.70 -12.86 -0.51
C LEU A 151 -3.87 -12.74 -1.49
N ASP A 152 -5.00 -12.17 -1.07
CA ASP A 152 -6.12 -11.84 -1.96
C ASP A 152 -5.66 -11.00 -3.16
N GLU A 153 -4.78 -10.03 -2.92
CA GLU A 153 -4.18 -9.23 -3.99
C GLU A 153 -3.22 -10.03 -4.87
N VAL A 154 -2.36 -10.84 -4.25
CA VAL A 154 -1.36 -11.69 -4.96
C VAL A 154 -2.06 -12.68 -5.88
N PHE A 155 -3.08 -13.39 -5.39
CA PHE A 155 -3.87 -14.34 -6.20
C PHE A 155 -4.69 -13.63 -7.28
N GLY A 156 -5.09 -12.38 -7.07
CA GLY A 156 -5.85 -11.61 -8.06
C GLY A 156 -5.02 -11.10 -9.25
N ILE A 157 -3.70 -10.92 -9.09
CA ILE A 157 -2.84 -10.26 -10.10
C ILE A 157 -1.71 -11.17 -10.59
N CYS A 158 -1.12 -11.96 -9.70
CA CYS A 158 0.10 -12.71 -9.99
C CYS A 158 -0.21 -14.11 -10.49
N ARG A 159 0.64 -14.60 -11.41
CA ARG A 159 0.60 -16.01 -11.85
C ARG A 159 1.54 -16.89 -11.03
N ARG A 160 2.69 -16.36 -10.65
CA ARG A 160 3.74 -17.08 -9.91
C ARG A 160 4.12 -16.28 -8.68
N ALA A 161 4.49 -16.99 -7.62
CA ALA A 161 5.00 -16.39 -6.40
C ALA A 161 6.34 -17.03 -6.02
N THR A 162 7.23 -16.24 -5.41
CA THR A 162 8.40 -16.75 -4.69
C THR A 162 8.19 -16.44 -3.22
N ILE A 163 8.05 -17.49 -2.42
CA ILE A 163 7.80 -17.38 -0.99
C ILE A 163 9.14 -17.28 -0.29
N MET A 164 9.30 -16.26 0.53
CA MET A 164 10.50 -16.06 1.35
C MET A 164 10.14 -16.12 2.83
N ARG A 165 11.03 -16.68 3.64
CA ARG A 165 10.94 -16.72 5.11
C ARG A 165 12.34 -16.57 5.68
N ASP A 166 12.51 -15.73 6.69
CA ASP A 166 13.81 -15.51 7.37
C ASP A 166 14.98 -15.21 6.40
N GLY A 167 14.69 -14.47 5.32
CA GLY A 167 15.68 -14.10 4.29
C GLY A 167 16.04 -15.21 3.30
N VAL A 168 15.45 -16.41 3.42
CA VAL A 168 15.66 -17.52 2.48
C VAL A 168 14.43 -17.74 1.60
N VAL A 169 14.66 -18.18 0.36
CA VAL A 169 13.59 -18.65 -0.52
C VAL A 169 13.11 -20.00 -0.01
N VAL A 170 11.83 -20.09 0.34
CA VAL A 170 11.17 -21.33 0.74
C VAL A 170 10.79 -22.13 -0.51
N ASP A 171 10.10 -21.49 -1.46
CA ASP A 171 9.70 -22.11 -2.72
C ASP A 171 9.32 -21.06 -3.78
N SER A 172 9.28 -21.46 -5.05
CA SER A 172 8.75 -20.69 -6.17
C SER A 172 7.65 -21.48 -6.87
N VAL A 173 6.43 -20.98 -6.82
CA VAL A 173 5.22 -21.74 -7.16
C VAL A 173 4.39 -21.09 -8.27
N ASP A 174 3.60 -21.88 -8.99
CA ASP A 174 2.47 -21.38 -9.78
C ASP A 174 1.26 -21.25 -8.85
N LEU A 175 0.66 -20.07 -8.80
CA LEU A 175 -0.44 -19.77 -7.89
C LEU A 175 -1.75 -20.47 -8.30
N ASN A 176 -1.85 -20.95 -9.54
CA ASN A 176 -3.03 -21.71 -9.99
C ASN A 176 -3.11 -23.11 -9.37
N ASP A 177 -1.98 -23.66 -8.90
CA ASP A 177 -1.88 -25.03 -8.39
C ASP A 177 -2.04 -25.10 -6.86
N LEU A 178 -2.21 -23.95 -6.20
CA LEU A 178 -2.17 -23.84 -4.74
C LEU A 178 -3.36 -23.06 -4.20
N SER A 179 -3.75 -23.41 -2.97
CA SER A 179 -4.68 -22.60 -2.19
C SER A 179 -3.95 -21.49 -1.44
N GLU A 180 -4.68 -20.40 -1.13
CA GLU A 180 -4.18 -19.33 -0.27
C GLU A 180 -3.63 -19.86 1.05
N LYS A 181 -4.33 -20.81 1.68
CA LYS A 181 -3.90 -21.45 2.93
C LYS A 181 -2.55 -22.17 2.81
N ALA A 182 -2.28 -22.80 1.67
CA ALA A 182 -1.00 -23.46 1.43
C ALA A 182 0.15 -22.45 1.34
N VAL A 183 -0.08 -21.31 0.68
CA VAL A 183 0.90 -20.21 0.62
C VAL A 183 1.14 -19.63 2.01
N VAL A 184 0.09 -19.41 2.82
CA VAL A 184 0.24 -18.96 4.22
C VAL A 184 1.10 -19.94 5.02
N ALA A 185 0.85 -21.25 4.89
CA ALA A 185 1.62 -22.26 5.61
C ALA A 185 3.12 -22.20 5.25
N MET A 186 3.46 -21.97 3.98
CA MET A 186 4.84 -21.76 3.53
C MET A 186 5.47 -20.50 4.14
N MET A 187 4.72 -19.40 4.17
CA MET A 187 5.17 -18.11 4.75
C MET A 187 5.45 -18.21 6.25
N VAL A 188 4.59 -18.89 7.01
CA VAL A 188 4.69 -18.96 8.48
C VAL A 188 5.51 -20.17 8.96
N GLY A 189 5.71 -21.18 8.11
CA GLY A 189 6.50 -22.37 8.43
C GLY A 189 5.84 -23.34 9.39
N ARG A 190 4.51 -23.28 9.51
CA ARG A 190 3.69 -24.23 10.25
C ARG A 190 2.47 -24.56 9.43
N GLU A 191 1.98 -25.81 9.51
CA GLU A 191 0.61 -26.07 9.12
C GLU A 191 -0.28 -25.12 9.93
N LEU A 192 -1.23 -24.45 9.28
CA LEU A 192 -2.28 -23.72 9.96
C LEU A 192 -3.18 -24.74 10.67
N ALA A 193 -2.65 -25.37 11.73
CA ALA A 193 -3.48 -26.03 12.71
C ALA A 193 -4.46 -24.96 13.19
N GLN A 194 -5.75 -25.22 13.05
CA GLN A 194 -6.77 -24.36 13.63
C GLN A 194 -6.46 -24.26 15.13
N GLU A 195 -5.91 -23.13 15.57
CA GLU A 195 -5.82 -22.87 16.99
C GLU A 195 -7.25 -22.88 17.52
N GLN A 196 -7.55 -23.83 18.40
CA GLN A 196 -8.82 -23.83 19.10
C GLN A 196 -8.88 -22.55 19.92
N HIS A 197 -9.85 -21.68 19.61
CA HIS A 197 -10.04 -20.45 20.35
C HIS A 197 -10.52 -20.79 21.76
N ASN A 198 -9.59 -20.75 22.72
CA ASN A 198 -9.90 -20.83 24.14
C ASN A 198 -10.28 -19.42 24.62
N SER A 199 -11.57 -19.11 24.64
CA SER A 199 -12.05 -17.86 25.21
C SER A 199 -11.90 -17.89 26.74
N HIS A 200 -11.27 -16.86 27.28
CA HIS A 200 -11.20 -16.62 28.72
C HIS A 200 -12.22 -15.56 29.17
N ALA A 201 -13.16 -15.18 28.29
CA ALA A 201 -14.18 -14.20 28.61
C ALA A 201 -15.13 -14.73 29.71
N THR A 202 -15.43 -13.87 30.67
CA THR A 202 -16.43 -14.12 31.71
C THR A 202 -17.56 -13.10 31.57
N ASN A 203 -18.65 -13.23 32.34
CA ASN A 203 -19.73 -12.24 32.33
C ASN A 203 -19.41 -10.97 33.15
N LYS A 204 -18.23 -10.87 33.78
CA LYS A 204 -17.87 -9.68 34.58
C LYS A 204 -17.48 -8.53 33.66
N VAL A 205 -18.31 -7.49 33.59
CA VAL A 205 -18.01 -6.24 32.86
C VAL A 205 -16.82 -5.53 33.51
N MET A 206 -15.79 -5.28 32.71
CA MET A 206 -14.58 -4.55 33.12
C MET A 206 -14.56 -3.12 32.62
N LEU A 207 -15.13 -2.87 31.44
CA LEU A 207 -15.33 -1.52 30.93
C LEU A 207 -16.74 -1.41 30.35
N SER A 208 -17.42 -0.32 30.65
CA SER A 208 -18.76 -0.02 30.15
C SER A 208 -18.75 1.38 29.55
N ALA A 209 -19.08 1.48 28.26
CA ALA A 209 -19.29 2.74 27.57
C ALA A 209 -20.79 2.92 27.30
N ARG A 210 -21.33 4.11 27.59
CA ARG A 210 -22.75 4.43 27.38
C ARG A 210 -22.90 5.79 26.73
N GLY A 211 -23.52 5.82 25.56
CA GLY A 211 -23.83 7.04 24.81
C GLY A 211 -22.60 7.87 24.42
N LEU A 212 -21.44 7.24 24.29
CA LEU A 212 -20.17 7.93 24.11
C LEU A 212 -20.16 8.69 22.78
N SER A 213 -19.91 9.99 22.87
CA SER A 213 -19.88 10.88 21.71
C SER A 213 -18.69 11.84 21.80
N SER A 214 -18.25 12.32 20.65
CA SER A 214 -17.19 13.35 20.54
C SER A 214 -17.67 14.50 19.67
N ALA A 215 -16.92 15.60 19.66
CA ALA A 215 -17.15 16.70 18.73
C ALA A 215 -16.98 16.28 17.26
N THR A 216 -16.34 15.13 17.01
CA THR A 216 -15.99 14.64 15.68
C THR A 216 -16.79 13.37 15.32
N LYS A 217 -16.10 12.27 15.01
CA LYS A 217 -16.65 11.13 14.26
C LYS A 217 -17.38 10.09 15.12
N VAL A 218 -17.30 10.18 16.45
CA VAL A 218 -17.94 9.23 17.37
C VAL A 218 -19.30 9.77 17.82
N ARG A 219 -20.37 9.00 17.59
CA ARG A 219 -21.76 9.38 17.91
C ARG A 219 -22.49 8.25 18.62
N ASN A 220 -22.91 8.50 19.86
CA ASN A 220 -23.80 7.64 20.64
C ASN A 220 -23.40 6.15 20.71
N VAL A 221 -22.11 5.87 20.97
CA VAL A 221 -21.59 4.51 21.03
C VAL A 221 -21.79 3.91 22.43
N SER A 222 -22.33 2.69 22.50
CA SER A 222 -22.50 1.95 23.76
C SER A 222 -22.09 0.49 23.58
N PHE A 223 -21.27 -0.02 24.50
CA PHE A 223 -20.86 -1.42 24.55
C PHE A 223 -20.29 -1.75 25.94
N ASP A 224 -20.15 -3.05 26.22
CA ASP A 224 -19.44 -3.56 27.38
C ASP A 224 -18.25 -4.40 26.92
N LEU A 225 -17.16 -4.33 27.67
CA LEU A 225 -15.99 -5.19 27.56
C LEU A 225 -15.89 -6.01 28.84
N HIS A 226 -15.91 -7.32 28.70
CA HIS A 226 -15.87 -8.23 29.83
C HIS A 226 -14.45 -8.69 30.19
N ARG A 227 -14.29 -9.21 31.40
CA ARG A 227 -13.02 -9.75 31.89
C ARG A 227 -12.61 -10.94 31.05
N GLY A 228 -11.40 -10.86 30.50
CA GLY A 228 -10.81 -11.91 29.64
C GLY A 228 -11.30 -11.86 28.18
N GLU A 229 -12.15 -10.90 27.83
CA GLU A 229 -12.61 -10.70 26.46
C GLU A 229 -11.58 -9.90 25.64
N VAL A 230 -11.43 -10.27 24.37
CA VAL A 230 -10.73 -9.46 23.36
C VAL A 230 -11.78 -8.86 22.43
N LEU A 231 -12.12 -7.59 22.65
CA LEU A 231 -13.11 -6.88 21.83
C LEU A 231 -12.44 -6.17 20.65
N GLY A 232 -12.78 -6.59 19.42
CA GLY A 232 -12.34 -5.94 18.19
C GLY A 232 -13.30 -4.86 17.71
N ILE A 233 -12.77 -3.69 17.32
CA ILE A 233 -13.55 -2.60 16.71
C ILE A 233 -13.17 -2.48 15.23
N ALA A 234 -14.09 -2.86 14.34
CA ALA A 234 -13.89 -2.85 12.89
C ALA A 234 -14.82 -1.83 12.19
N GLY A 235 -14.45 -1.44 10.96
CA GLY A 235 -15.13 -0.40 10.18
C GLY A 235 -14.27 0.15 9.05
N LEU A 236 -14.86 0.89 8.11
CA LEU A 236 -14.14 1.48 6.98
C LEU A 236 -13.17 2.61 7.42
N VAL A 237 -12.27 3.03 6.53
CA VAL A 237 -11.42 4.20 6.78
C VAL A 237 -12.30 5.42 7.03
N GLY A 238 -12.04 6.12 8.14
CA GLY A 238 -12.84 7.27 8.56
C GLY A 238 -14.12 6.93 9.31
N SER A 239 -14.40 5.68 9.66
CA SER A 239 -15.60 5.30 10.44
C SER A 239 -15.54 5.70 11.93
N GLY A 240 -14.48 6.36 12.40
CA GLY A 240 -14.34 6.80 13.79
C GLY A 240 -13.65 5.79 14.72
N ARG A 241 -13.02 4.72 14.21
CA ARG A 241 -12.35 3.68 15.03
C ARG A 241 -11.23 4.25 15.90
N THR A 242 -10.32 4.98 15.29
CA THR A 242 -9.17 5.59 15.97
C THR A 242 -9.64 6.63 16.98
N GLU A 243 -10.62 7.45 16.58
CA GLU A 243 -11.23 8.46 17.43
C GLU A 243 -11.94 7.83 18.65
N LEU A 244 -12.64 6.71 18.48
CA LEU A 244 -13.25 5.96 19.58
C LEU A 244 -12.20 5.40 20.54
N LEU A 245 -11.13 4.79 20.03
CA LEU A 245 -10.04 4.27 20.87
C LEU A 245 -9.33 5.39 21.65
N ARG A 246 -9.12 6.56 21.03
CA ARG A 246 -8.54 7.73 21.70
C ARG A 246 -9.45 8.27 22.81
N LEU A 247 -10.77 8.29 22.62
CA LEU A 247 -11.72 8.64 23.69
C LEU A 247 -11.66 7.67 24.86
N LEU A 248 -11.62 6.36 24.58
CA LEU A 248 -11.55 5.32 25.61
C LEU A 248 -10.23 5.37 26.39
N ALA A 249 -9.13 5.71 25.72
CA ALA A 249 -7.82 5.89 26.33
C ALA A 249 -7.69 7.22 27.09
N GLY A 250 -8.67 8.13 27.00
CA GLY A 250 -8.61 9.46 27.59
C GLY A 250 -7.72 10.46 26.87
N ALA A 251 -7.23 10.12 25.67
CA ALA A 251 -6.44 11.03 24.84
C ALA A 251 -7.27 12.15 24.22
N ASP A 252 -8.56 11.89 23.97
CA ASP A 252 -9.53 12.88 23.53
C ASP A 252 -10.69 12.99 24.54
N ARG A 253 -11.30 14.18 24.61
CA ARG A 253 -12.42 14.45 25.53
C ARG A 253 -13.76 14.08 24.89
N ALA A 254 -14.57 13.30 25.61
CA ALA A 254 -15.95 13.03 25.23
C ALA A 254 -16.82 14.28 25.39
N THR A 255 -17.71 14.52 24.42
CA THR A 255 -18.72 15.59 24.49
C THR A 255 -20.00 15.14 25.16
N ALA A 256 -20.28 13.83 25.14
CA ALA A 256 -21.39 13.21 25.84
C ALA A 256 -21.10 11.74 26.17
N GLY A 257 -21.92 11.16 27.05
CA GLY A 257 -21.83 9.78 27.48
C GLY A 257 -20.95 9.57 28.71
N THR A 258 -20.84 8.32 29.14
CA THR A 258 -20.06 7.92 30.31
C THR A 258 -19.21 6.69 30.01
N ILE A 259 -18.08 6.59 30.71
CA ILE A 259 -17.23 5.41 30.74
C ILE A 259 -17.12 4.97 32.19
N ALA A 260 -17.25 3.67 32.45
CA ALA A 260 -16.98 3.06 33.74
C ALA A 260 -15.96 1.92 33.60
N ILE A 261 -15.02 1.82 34.54
CA ILE A 261 -14.01 0.77 34.62
C ILE A 261 -14.17 0.04 35.96
N ASP A 262 -14.33 -1.28 35.92
CA ASP A 262 -14.62 -2.15 37.07
C ASP A 262 -15.76 -1.57 37.95
N GLY A 263 -16.82 -1.10 37.28
CA GLY A 263 -18.00 -0.50 37.90
C GLY A 263 -17.84 0.94 38.39
N LYS A 264 -16.65 1.54 38.29
CA LYS A 264 -16.38 2.92 38.74
C LYS A 264 -16.37 3.88 37.57
N ALA A 265 -17.08 5.00 37.68
CA ALA A 265 -17.05 6.04 36.66
C ALA A 265 -15.61 6.54 36.42
N ALA A 266 -15.13 6.40 35.18
CA ALA A 266 -13.84 6.90 34.74
C ALA A 266 -14.03 8.30 34.16
N ARG A 267 -13.43 9.30 34.80
CA ARG A 267 -13.31 10.65 34.23
C ARG A 267 -11.88 10.83 33.77
N PHE A 268 -11.66 10.77 32.46
CA PHE A 268 -10.40 11.14 31.86
C PHE A 268 -10.37 12.66 31.75
N PHE A 269 -9.74 13.30 32.73
CA PHE A 269 -9.39 14.72 32.63
C PHE A 269 -8.11 14.83 31.81
N SER A 270 -8.14 15.66 30.76
CA SER A 270 -6.93 16.31 30.24
C SER A 270 -6.90 17.72 30.81
#